data_AF-A0A662Q2P0-F1
#
_entry.id   AF-A0A662Q2P0-F1
#
_cell.length_a   1.000
_cell.length_b   1.000
_cell.length_c   1.000
_cell.angle_alpha   90.00
_cell.angle_beta   90.00
_cell.angle_gamma   90.00
#
_symmetry.space_group_name_H-M   'P 1'
#
loop_
_entity.id
_entity.type
_entity.pdbx_description
1 polymer ?
#
loop_
_entity_poly.entity_id
_entity_poly.type
_entity_poly.pdbx_seq_one_letter_code
_entity_poly.pdbx_strand_id
1 'polypeptide(L)'
;MHEPFRSRLVASISLAYNFEEVKRIVESRLKVVSETPRSDGDISPFTGEALKSLYDMILSVRGTEALDNFRVFERICHFALIEGAKRGLQKIQPELMRELFEQYGLKEIPTARQRRITLRTAEEIASFKLKSVMERNEAILRGIVEGISRSTVLKGTVINKFETSYLGQVGEGNVGISSLYLDLTYEDKNISLLWILAGSKTNIIQAKDIDLVIETIRGLLGGYGYCHIILLSYVSDIEVTKINSDLFARVLRISSGLADDLIGLSIGANEDRTVLMQSFETEVVPLLSHLLARETRDITKQLSLPALEAIQTIYILGAKYETFSKETIRQINKRLFMRKAKLQDKYITEAIQAGFAEEEAGQITPAIPKAHIFLLENLEKGPIEYQKLIDKLGGAGEPIIDSALQFHLVNREGEKIVKQKLVEYESKVSGILNELRKTYENEMVKKSEPGQWIEWLLGAYETYKKNGRNYHAHIVLSAIEKLGPQILTEINKISLPLVDRAKTESEISKPVPLPVSPAETTTLPASVPSHEYEPSREVTEEVILQTVRTLGPVTIQEIESYLTKRGYEADIKSTVIGLLLRGKLKVTFVE
;
A
#
# COMPACT_ATOMS: atom_id res chain seq x y z
N MET A 1 25.47 -44.88 26.55
CA MET A 1 24.53 -44.04 27.33
C MET A 1 23.25 -43.87 26.52
N HIS A 2 22.08 -44.21 27.09
CA HIS A 2 20.79 -44.14 26.42
C HIS A 2 20.36 -42.69 26.13
N GLU A 3 19.79 -42.44 24.95
CA GLU A 3 19.36 -41.13 24.45
C GLU A 3 18.41 -40.36 25.40
N PRO A 4 17.40 -41.00 26.04
CA PRO A 4 16.53 -40.34 27.01
C PRO A 4 17.27 -39.83 28.26
N PHE A 5 18.37 -40.48 28.63
CA PHE A 5 19.22 -40.05 29.75
C PHE A 5 20.07 -38.85 29.35
N ARG A 6 20.50 -38.77 28.08
CA ARG A 6 21.25 -37.62 27.53
C ARG A 6 20.36 -36.38 27.39
N SER A 7 19.11 -36.55 26.96
CA SER A 7 18.11 -35.46 26.88
C SER A 7 17.71 -34.96 28.26
N ARG A 8 17.55 -35.87 29.24
CA ARG A 8 17.32 -35.49 30.64
C ARG A 8 18.54 -34.82 31.26
N LEU A 9 19.76 -35.28 30.96
CA LEU A 9 20.99 -34.63 31.44
C LEU A 9 21.15 -33.24 30.85
N VAL A 10 20.86 -33.04 29.56
CA VAL A 10 20.89 -31.73 28.87
C VAL A 10 19.78 -30.80 29.37
N ALA A 11 18.59 -31.34 29.70
CA ALA A 11 17.51 -30.59 30.33
C ALA A 11 17.77 -30.29 31.83
N SER A 12 18.65 -31.06 32.49
CA SER A 12 19.03 -30.86 33.89
C SER A 12 20.39 -30.17 34.07
N ILE A 13 21.11 -29.86 32.99
CA ILE A 13 22.26 -28.95 33.04
C ILE A 13 21.67 -27.56 33.11
N SER A 14 21.68 -26.94 34.30
CA SER A 14 21.49 -25.51 34.42
C SER A 14 22.56 -24.81 33.57
N LEU A 15 22.20 -24.39 32.36
CA LEU A 15 22.95 -23.42 31.57
C LEU A 15 22.77 -22.03 32.20
N ALA A 16 23.09 -21.91 33.48
CA ALA A 16 23.25 -20.62 34.12
C ALA A 16 24.59 -20.06 33.61
N TYR A 17 24.55 -19.32 32.51
CA TYR A 17 25.72 -18.56 32.05
C TYR A 17 26.18 -17.69 33.21
N ASN A 18 27.39 -17.93 33.73
CA ASN A 18 27.90 -17.07 34.79
C ASN A 18 28.15 -15.65 34.24
N PHE A 19 28.22 -14.65 35.13
CA PHE A 19 28.38 -13.26 34.70
C PHE A 19 29.61 -13.06 33.78
N GLU A 20 30.69 -13.80 34.00
CA GLU A 20 31.90 -13.72 33.16
C GLU A 20 31.70 -14.28 31.74
N GLU A 21 30.78 -15.23 31.55
CA GLU A 21 30.39 -15.71 30.23
C GLU A 21 29.48 -14.70 29.52
N VAL A 22 28.53 -14.12 30.23
CA VAL A 22 27.65 -13.07 29.69
C VAL A 22 28.48 -11.87 29.24
N LYS A 23 29.44 -11.45 30.08
CA LYS A 23 30.38 -10.37 29.77
C LYS A 23 31.21 -10.67 28.52
N ARG A 24 31.78 -11.88 28.40
CA ARG A 24 32.52 -12.32 27.19
C ARG A 24 31.67 -12.32 25.92
N ILE A 25 30.38 -12.67 26.03
CA ILE A 25 29.47 -12.63 24.87
C ILE A 25 29.18 -11.18 24.46
N VAL A 26 28.95 -10.27 25.42
CA VAL A 26 28.77 -8.84 25.13
C VAL A 26 30.01 -8.26 24.45
N GLU A 27 31.20 -8.57 24.95
CA GLU A 27 32.49 -8.20 24.34
C GLU A 27 32.55 -8.67 22.88
N SER A 28 32.27 -9.95 22.64
CA SER A 28 32.29 -10.54 21.29
C SER A 28 31.27 -9.87 20.35
N ARG A 29 30.06 -9.60 20.82
CA ARG A 29 29.00 -8.96 20.02
C ARG A 29 29.34 -7.52 19.67
N LEU A 30 29.86 -6.74 20.61
CA LEU A 30 30.29 -5.37 20.37
C LEU A 30 31.45 -5.31 19.37
N LYS A 31 32.36 -6.28 19.42
CA LYS A 31 33.46 -6.41 18.43
C LYS A 31 32.94 -6.69 17.01
N VAL A 32 31.86 -7.46 16.87
CA VAL A 32 31.24 -7.78 15.56
C VAL A 32 30.48 -6.59 14.97
N VAL A 33 29.91 -5.73 15.81
CA VAL A 33 29.02 -4.63 15.37
C VAL A 33 29.78 -3.30 15.20
N SER A 34 31.02 -3.21 15.66
CA SER A 34 31.84 -1.99 15.59
C SER A 34 32.53 -1.85 14.22
N GLU A 35 32.38 -0.69 13.57
CA GLU A 35 33.14 -0.33 12.35
C GLU A 35 34.63 -0.07 12.66
N THR A 36 34.96 0.24 13.92
CA THR A 36 36.33 0.45 14.40
C THR A 36 36.86 -0.78 15.15
N PRO A 37 38.16 -1.12 15.01
CA PRO A 37 38.77 -2.23 15.74
C PRO A 37 38.73 -1.99 17.25
N ARG A 38 38.18 -2.95 18.00
CA ARG A 38 38.11 -2.91 19.47
C ARG A 38 39.10 -3.87 20.10
N SER A 39 39.70 -3.46 21.22
CA SER A 39 40.60 -4.29 22.03
C SER A 39 39.83 -5.37 22.80
N ASP A 40 40.47 -6.49 23.09
CA ASP A 40 39.87 -7.53 23.92
C ASP A 40 39.63 -7.01 25.34
N GLY A 41 38.44 -7.31 25.89
CA GLY A 41 37.96 -6.74 27.17
C GLY A 41 37.26 -5.39 27.07
N ASP A 42 37.11 -4.82 25.87
CA ASP A 42 36.36 -3.57 25.67
C ASP A 42 34.83 -3.83 25.60
N ILE A 43 34.16 -3.47 26.70
CA ILE A 43 32.69 -3.48 26.83
C ILE A 43 32.06 -2.10 26.62
N SER A 44 32.83 -1.08 26.21
CA SER A 44 32.31 0.27 26.00
C SER A 44 31.15 0.28 24.97
N PRO A 45 30.07 1.04 25.17
CA PRO A 45 29.87 2.06 26.21
C PRO A 45 29.37 1.54 27.56
N PHE A 46 29.27 0.22 27.80
CA PHE A 46 28.84 -0.31 29.09
C PHE A 46 29.94 -0.26 30.15
N THR A 47 29.54 -0.08 31.41
CA THR A 47 30.40 -0.40 32.55
C THR A 47 30.18 -1.84 33.01
N GLY A 48 31.20 -2.45 33.62
CA GLY A 48 31.07 -3.80 34.19
C GLY A 48 29.99 -3.87 35.27
N GLU A 49 29.84 -2.79 36.05
CA GLU A 49 28.80 -2.66 37.06
C GLU A 49 27.39 -2.54 36.45
N ALA A 50 27.24 -1.88 35.31
CA ALA A 50 25.96 -1.77 34.61
C ALA A 50 25.48 -3.14 34.09
N LEU A 51 26.39 -3.92 33.49
CA LEU A 51 26.09 -5.28 33.03
C LEU A 51 25.82 -6.22 34.21
N LYS A 52 26.59 -6.10 35.29
CA LYS A 52 26.40 -6.91 36.50
C LYS A 52 25.07 -6.61 37.17
N SER A 53 24.73 -5.32 37.28
CA SER A 53 23.43 -4.89 37.81
C SER A 53 22.27 -5.46 36.98
N LEU A 54 22.36 -5.45 35.65
CA LEU A 54 21.33 -6.05 34.79
C LEU A 54 21.23 -7.57 34.97
N TYR A 55 22.38 -8.25 35.05
CA TYR A 55 22.45 -9.68 35.27
C TYR A 55 21.80 -10.08 36.60
N ASP A 56 22.15 -9.39 37.69
CA ASP A 56 21.60 -9.62 39.03
C ASP A 56 20.09 -9.29 39.09
N MET A 57 19.65 -8.24 38.39
CA MET A 57 18.22 -7.89 38.29
C MET A 57 17.41 -8.96 37.54
N ILE A 58 17.95 -9.54 36.46
CA ILE A 58 17.28 -10.62 35.72
C ILE A 58 17.19 -11.88 36.59
N LEU A 59 18.29 -12.26 37.25
CA LEU A 59 18.31 -13.44 38.11
C LEU A 59 17.40 -13.30 39.33
N SER A 60 17.35 -12.12 39.96
CA SER A 60 16.50 -11.89 41.13
C SER A 60 15.00 -11.90 40.80
N VAL A 61 14.62 -11.49 39.59
CA VAL A 61 13.21 -11.48 39.15
C VAL A 61 12.76 -12.80 38.53
N ARG A 62 13.61 -13.47 37.74
CA ARG A 62 13.22 -14.61 36.90
C ARG A 62 13.84 -15.95 37.31
N GLY A 63 14.73 -15.95 38.31
CA GLY A 63 15.47 -17.14 38.74
C GLY A 63 16.58 -17.54 37.75
N THR A 64 17.40 -18.52 38.14
CA THR A 64 18.55 -19.01 37.35
C THR A 64 18.19 -20.03 36.27
N GLU A 65 16.95 -20.51 36.24
CA GLU A 65 16.50 -21.61 35.39
C GLU A 65 15.76 -21.15 34.11
N ALA A 66 15.48 -19.85 33.96
CA ALA A 66 14.75 -19.32 32.81
C ALA A 66 15.63 -19.25 31.55
N LEU A 67 15.30 -20.07 30.54
CA LEU A 67 16.00 -20.18 29.24
C LEU A 67 16.02 -18.87 28.43
N ASP A 68 15.12 -17.93 28.70
CA ASP A 68 15.01 -16.65 28.00
C ASP A 68 15.70 -15.47 28.72
N ASN A 69 16.31 -15.70 29.88
CA ASN A 69 17.02 -14.68 30.65
C ASN A 69 18.08 -13.95 29.83
N PHE A 70 18.81 -14.68 28.99
CA PHE A 70 19.82 -14.10 28.10
C PHE A 70 19.20 -13.20 27.02
N ARG A 71 17.99 -13.51 26.53
CA ARG A 71 17.29 -12.67 25.54
C ARG A 71 16.78 -11.38 26.15
N VAL A 72 16.30 -11.43 27.39
CA VAL A 72 15.95 -10.22 28.15
C VAL A 72 17.21 -9.38 28.36
N PHE A 73 18.32 -10.01 28.73
CA PHE A 73 19.61 -9.35 28.89
C PHE A 73 20.05 -8.63 27.60
N GLU A 74 20.08 -9.32 26.46
CA GLU A 74 20.43 -8.72 25.16
C GLU A 74 19.49 -7.58 24.76
N ARG A 75 18.18 -7.74 25.00
CA ARG A 75 17.18 -6.72 24.68
C ARG A 75 17.41 -5.44 25.49
N ILE A 76 17.67 -5.55 26.79
CA ILE A 76 17.94 -4.38 27.63
C ILE A 76 19.27 -3.73 27.26
N CYS A 77 20.32 -4.52 26.97
CA CYS A 77 21.56 -3.98 26.42
C CYS A 77 21.32 -3.20 25.12
N HIS A 78 20.50 -3.72 24.20
CA HIS A 78 20.17 -3.04 22.96
C HIS A 78 19.43 -1.71 23.19
N PHE A 79 18.42 -1.70 24.06
CA PHE A 79 17.74 -0.45 24.41
C PHE A 79 18.66 0.54 25.13
N ALA A 80 19.59 0.05 25.95
CA ALA A 80 20.56 0.90 26.63
C ALA A 80 21.53 1.58 25.65
N LEU A 81 21.90 0.92 24.56
CA LEU A 81 22.68 1.55 23.48
C LEU A 81 21.89 2.65 22.77
N ILE A 82 20.63 2.38 22.43
CA ILE A 82 19.77 3.36 21.74
C ILE A 82 19.47 4.56 22.65
N GLU A 83 19.05 4.30 23.88
CA GLU A 83 18.67 5.33 24.83
C GLU A 83 19.89 6.11 25.34
N GLY A 84 21.02 5.42 25.55
CA GLY A 84 22.31 6.05 25.84
C GLY A 84 22.75 7.01 24.74
N ALA A 85 22.61 6.62 23.47
CA ALA A 85 22.89 7.49 22.33
C ALA A 85 21.94 8.69 22.28
N LYS A 86 20.63 8.50 22.50
CA LYS A 86 19.65 9.59 22.55
C LYS A 86 19.92 10.59 23.67
N ARG A 87 20.35 10.11 24.84
CA ARG A 87 20.68 10.95 26.01
C ARG A 87 22.10 11.53 25.96
N GLY A 88 22.86 11.28 24.89
CA GLY A 88 24.24 11.76 24.74
C GLY A 88 25.21 11.19 25.78
N LEU A 89 24.93 10.00 26.33
CA LEU A 89 25.73 9.39 27.37
C LEU A 89 26.98 8.72 26.79
N GLN A 90 28.16 9.08 27.30
CA GLN A 90 29.42 8.43 26.92
C GLN A 90 29.60 7.04 27.54
N LYS A 91 28.96 6.79 28.70
CA LYS A 91 28.96 5.50 29.39
C LYS A 91 27.56 5.17 29.89
N ILE A 92 27.16 3.91 29.73
CA ILE A 92 25.92 3.34 30.25
C ILE A 92 26.17 2.89 31.68
N GLN A 93 25.48 3.53 32.62
CA GLN A 93 25.59 3.27 34.06
C GLN A 93 24.45 2.36 34.57
N PRO A 94 24.59 1.76 35.77
CA PRO A 94 23.57 0.88 36.35
C PRO A 94 22.17 1.50 36.45
N GLU A 95 22.06 2.81 36.66
CA GLU A 95 20.78 3.51 36.81
C GLU A 95 19.95 3.43 35.53
N LEU A 96 20.58 3.65 34.37
CA LEU A 96 19.90 3.51 33.07
C LEU A 96 19.52 2.05 32.80
N MET A 97 20.39 1.10 33.18
CA MET A 97 20.07 -0.33 33.04
C MET A 97 18.88 -0.72 33.89
N ARG A 98 18.76 -0.16 35.10
CA ARG A 98 17.61 -0.38 35.99
C ARG A 98 16.34 0.24 35.43
N GLU A 99 16.39 1.50 34.99
CA GLU A 99 15.26 2.19 34.36
C GLU A 99 14.74 1.39 33.15
N LEU A 100 15.64 0.96 32.27
CA LEU A 100 15.28 0.19 31.08
C LEU A 100 14.82 -1.23 31.43
N PHE A 101 15.41 -1.85 32.45
CA PHE A 101 14.95 -3.14 32.93
C PHE A 101 13.55 -3.03 33.55
N GLU A 102 13.24 -1.97 34.29
CA GLU A 102 11.89 -1.73 34.81
C GLU A 102 10.88 -1.46 33.68
N GLN A 103 11.27 -0.69 32.66
CA GLN A 103 10.39 -0.31 31.56
C GLN A 103 10.19 -1.42 30.51
N TYR A 104 11.24 -2.19 30.23
CA TYR A 104 11.28 -3.15 29.13
C TYR A 104 11.67 -4.56 29.56
N GLY A 105 12.26 -4.75 30.73
CA GLY A 105 12.68 -6.06 31.29
C GLY A 105 11.58 -6.71 32.11
N LEU A 106 10.80 -5.88 32.83
CA LEU A 106 9.56 -6.23 33.54
C LEU A 106 8.32 -6.21 32.63
N LYS A 107 8.47 -6.14 31.31
CA LYS A 107 7.45 -6.75 30.45
C LYS A 107 7.50 -8.24 30.74
N GLU A 108 6.78 -8.64 31.78
CA GLU A 108 6.20 -9.96 31.91
C GLU A 108 5.76 -10.34 30.49
N ILE A 109 6.45 -11.32 29.88
CA ILE A 109 5.66 -12.33 29.19
C ILE A 109 4.83 -12.85 30.35
N PRO A 110 3.51 -12.64 30.39
CA PRO A 110 2.73 -13.04 31.55
C PRO A 110 2.80 -14.56 31.65
N THR A 111 3.83 -15.06 32.34
CA THR A 111 3.90 -16.39 32.90
C THR A 111 2.86 -16.40 33.99
N ALA A 112 1.63 -16.71 33.57
CA ALA A 112 0.45 -16.81 34.40
C ALA A 112 0.29 -15.60 35.36
N ARG A 113 -0.25 -14.48 34.86
CA ARG A 113 -1.30 -13.82 35.68
C ARG A 113 -2.20 -14.97 36.11
N GLN A 114 -2.38 -15.19 37.42
CA GLN A 114 -3.34 -16.19 37.90
C GLN A 114 -4.68 -15.88 37.22
N ARG A 115 -4.93 -16.58 36.11
CA ARG A 115 -6.10 -16.41 35.27
C ARG A 115 -7.22 -16.88 36.17
N ARG A 116 -8.03 -15.96 36.70
CA ARG A 116 -9.30 -16.34 37.31
C ARG A 116 -10.28 -16.64 36.18
N ILE A 117 -9.93 -17.64 35.38
CA ILE A 117 -10.86 -18.35 34.53
C ILE A 117 -11.33 -19.58 35.29
N THR A 118 -12.52 -20.06 35.00
CA THR A 118 -13.01 -21.29 35.62
C THR A 118 -12.11 -22.48 35.32
N LEU A 119 -12.09 -23.44 36.26
CA LEU A 119 -11.39 -24.73 36.08
C LEU A 119 -11.80 -25.40 34.77
N ARG A 120 -13.10 -25.36 34.45
CA ARG A 120 -13.67 -25.90 33.23
C ARG A 120 -13.01 -25.28 31.98
N THR A 121 -13.00 -23.96 31.87
CA THR A 121 -12.36 -23.28 30.73
C THR A 121 -10.86 -23.60 30.66
N ALA A 122 -10.17 -23.67 31.80
CA ALA A 122 -8.76 -24.04 31.85
C ALA A 122 -8.49 -25.48 31.34
N GLU A 123 -9.33 -26.44 31.73
CA GLU A 123 -9.26 -27.83 31.27
C GLU A 123 -9.57 -27.94 29.77
N GLU A 124 -10.58 -27.21 29.29
CA GLU A 124 -10.94 -27.15 27.87
C GLU A 124 -9.77 -26.59 27.04
N ILE A 125 -9.15 -25.48 27.44
CA ILE A 125 -7.94 -24.93 26.79
C ILE A 125 -6.80 -25.95 26.81
N ALA A 126 -6.54 -26.58 27.95
CA ALA A 126 -5.46 -27.56 28.09
C ALA A 126 -5.65 -28.77 27.15
N SER A 127 -6.89 -29.22 26.96
CA SER A 127 -7.22 -30.33 26.04
C SER A 127 -6.80 -30.03 24.59
N PHE A 128 -6.82 -28.77 24.17
CA PHE A 128 -6.41 -28.36 22.82
C PHE A 128 -4.91 -28.48 22.58
N LYS A 129 -4.07 -28.54 23.63
CA LYS A 129 -2.62 -28.79 23.47
C LYS A 129 -2.33 -30.19 22.90
N LEU A 130 -3.25 -31.14 23.09
CA LEU A 130 -3.15 -32.50 22.59
C LEU A 130 -3.77 -32.69 21.19
N LYS A 131 -4.51 -31.69 20.70
CA LYS A 131 -5.19 -31.74 19.40
C LYS A 131 -4.25 -31.47 18.22
N SER A 132 -4.73 -31.76 17.02
CA SER A 132 -3.99 -31.47 15.79
C SER A 132 -3.78 -29.96 15.59
N VAL A 133 -2.76 -29.57 14.80
CA VAL A 133 -2.52 -28.16 14.46
C VAL A 133 -3.73 -27.55 13.74
N MET A 134 -4.40 -28.34 12.90
CA MET A 134 -5.64 -27.93 12.23
C MET A 134 -6.71 -27.52 13.24
N GLU A 135 -7.02 -28.38 14.21
CA GLU A 135 -8.04 -28.09 15.23
C GLU A 135 -7.65 -26.92 16.14
N ARG A 136 -6.36 -26.80 16.47
CA ARG A 136 -5.84 -25.67 17.25
C ARG A 136 -5.99 -24.35 16.48
N ASN A 137 -5.58 -24.33 15.22
CA ASN A 137 -5.72 -23.15 14.36
C ASN A 137 -7.19 -22.76 14.18
N GLU A 138 -8.07 -23.74 13.95
CA GLU A 138 -9.51 -23.51 13.84
C GLU A 138 -10.08 -22.81 15.08
N ALA A 139 -9.73 -23.30 16.28
CA ALA A 139 -10.16 -22.67 17.53
C ALA A 139 -9.60 -21.26 17.71
N ILE A 140 -8.32 -21.04 17.38
CA ILE A 140 -7.70 -19.71 17.43
C ILE A 140 -8.43 -18.74 16.48
N LEU A 141 -8.68 -19.15 15.23
CA LEU A 141 -9.38 -18.34 14.24
C LEU A 141 -10.81 -18.01 14.69
N ARG A 142 -11.56 -18.98 15.23
CA ARG A 142 -12.88 -18.71 15.84
C ARG A 142 -12.79 -17.78 17.05
N GLY A 143 -11.72 -17.88 17.83
CA GLY A 143 -11.41 -16.96 18.92
C GLY A 143 -11.21 -15.53 18.44
N ILE A 144 -10.58 -15.35 17.28
CA ILE A 144 -10.42 -14.04 16.64
C ILE A 144 -11.79 -13.49 16.22
N VAL A 145 -12.66 -14.31 15.62
CA VAL A 145 -14.04 -13.92 15.27
C VAL A 145 -14.78 -13.42 16.50
N GLU A 146 -14.78 -14.21 17.59
CA GLU A 146 -15.43 -13.84 18.85
C GLU A 146 -14.82 -12.57 19.45
N GLY A 147 -13.50 -12.43 19.36
CA GLY A 147 -12.75 -11.25 19.78
C GLY A 147 -13.20 -9.98 19.05
N ILE A 148 -13.32 -10.04 17.73
CA ILE A 148 -13.81 -8.91 16.92
C ILE A 148 -15.26 -8.58 17.30
N SER A 149 -16.14 -9.58 17.37
CA SER A 149 -17.56 -9.39 17.69
C SER A 149 -17.82 -8.79 19.07
N ARG A 150 -16.92 -9.01 20.04
CA ARG A 150 -17.07 -8.53 21.42
C ARG A 150 -16.19 -7.34 21.78
N SER A 151 -15.32 -6.89 20.88
CA SER A 151 -14.39 -5.81 21.19
C SER A 151 -15.14 -4.52 21.52
N THR A 152 -14.73 -3.92 22.62
CA THR A 152 -15.23 -2.63 23.13
C THR A 152 -14.59 -1.44 22.43
N VAL A 153 -13.46 -1.66 21.74
CA VAL A 153 -12.73 -0.64 20.98
C VAL A 153 -13.17 -0.66 19.51
N LEU A 154 -13.41 -1.83 18.92
CA LEU A 154 -13.94 -1.97 17.55
C LEU A 154 -15.48 -1.77 17.49
N LYS A 155 -16.01 -0.83 18.28
CA LYS A 155 -17.45 -0.53 18.31
C LYS A 155 -17.95 -0.14 16.93
N GLY A 156 -19.09 -0.71 16.53
CA GLY A 156 -19.65 -0.51 15.20
C GLY A 156 -19.11 -1.47 14.13
N THR A 157 -18.23 -2.40 14.51
CA THR A 157 -17.85 -3.51 13.63
C THR A 157 -18.91 -4.60 13.67
N VAL A 158 -19.46 -4.96 12.50
CA VAL A 158 -20.41 -6.06 12.36
C VAL A 158 -19.80 -7.11 11.44
N ILE A 159 -19.71 -8.36 11.92
CA ILE A 159 -19.28 -9.47 11.08
C ILE A 159 -20.51 -9.99 10.33
N ASN A 160 -20.52 -9.80 9.02
CA ASN A 160 -21.63 -10.21 8.14
C ASN A 160 -21.50 -11.67 7.71
N LYS A 161 -20.27 -12.10 7.44
CA LYS A 161 -19.94 -13.47 7.03
C LYS A 161 -18.56 -13.84 7.56
N PHE A 162 -18.38 -15.09 7.97
CA PHE A 162 -17.06 -15.64 8.21
C PHE A 162 -16.96 -17.10 7.76
N GLU A 163 -15.77 -17.49 7.31
CA GLU A 163 -15.47 -18.86 6.90
C GLU A 163 -14.03 -19.21 7.30
N THR A 164 -13.83 -20.38 7.89
CA THR A 164 -12.51 -20.92 8.19
C THR A 164 -12.18 -22.08 7.26
N SER A 165 -10.92 -22.24 6.91
CA SER A 165 -10.47 -23.33 6.04
C SER A 165 -9.06 -23.78 6.39
N TYR A 166 -8.81 -25.08 6.32
CA TYR A 166 -7.48 -25.65 6.48
C TYR A 166 -6.77 -25.71 5.12
N LEU A 167 -5.60 -25.09 5.02
CA LEU A 167 -4.87 -24.93 3.75
C LEU A 167 -3.76 -25.96 3.54
N GLY A 168 -3.48 -26.79 4.54
CA GLY A 168 -2.45 -27.83 4.48
C GLY A 168 -1.26 -27.54 5.40
N GLN A 169 -0.11 -28.14 5.07
CA GLN A 169 1.12 -28.06 5.87
C GLN A 169 2.33 -27.76 5.01
N VAL A 170 3.32 -27.10 5.60
CA VAL A 170 4.63 -26.77 4.98
C VAL A 170 5.78 -27.14 5.91
N GLY A 171 7.01 -27.13 5.38
CA GLY A 171 8.24 -27.37 6.16
C GLY A 171 8.27 -28.77 6.78
N GLU A 172 8.23 -29.81 5.93
CA GLU A 172 8.17 -31.23 6.34
C GLU A 172 6.94 -31.60 7.19
N GLY A 173 5.85 -30.84 7.09
CA GLY A 173 4.61 -31.08 7.85
C GLY A 173 4.60 -30.46 9.25
N ASN A 174 5.60 -29.62 9.58
CA ASN A 174 5.73 -29.05 10.92
C ASN A 174 4.84 -27.82 11.14
N VAL A 175 4.50 -27.09 10.07
CA VAL A 175 3.67 -25.88 10.15
C VAL A 175 2.37 -26.08 9.40
N GLY A 176 1.26 -26.03 10.12
CA GLY A 176 -0.09 -26.06 9.55
C GLY A 176 -0.60 -24.66 9.24
N ILE A 177 -1.17 -24.50 8.05
CA ILE A 177 -1.71 -23.23 7.57
C ILE A 177 -3.24 -23.31 7.58
N SER A 178 -3.89 -22.27 8.06
CA SER A 178 -5.35 -22.13 8.04
C SER A 178 -5.71 -20.70 7.67
N SER A 179 -6.89 -20.50 7.10
CA SER A 179 -7.40 -19.18 6.74
C SER A 179 -8.71 -18.90 7.45
N LEU A 180 -8.93 -17.64 7.78
CA LEU A 180 -10.22 -17.07 8.15
C LEU A 180 -10.55 -15.96 7.14
N TYR A 181 -11.64 -16.14 6.41
CA TYR A 181 -12.23 -15.09 5.59
C TYR A 181 -13.32 -14.39 6.40
N LEU A 182 -13.35 -13.05 6.37
CA LEU A 182 -14.34 -12.21 7.02
C LEU A 182 -14.90 -11.19 6.04
N ASP A 183 -16.23 -11.08 5.96
CA ASP A 183 -16.88 -9.86 5.51
C ASP A 183 -17.37 -9.10 6.73
N LEU A 184 -16.91 -7.86 6.88
CA LEU A 184 -17.27 -7.01 8.00
C LEU A 184 -17.72 -5.63 7.54
N THR A 185 -18.59 -5.00 8.31
CA THR A 185 -18.93 -3.59 8.19
C THR A 185 -18.25 -2.82 9.31
N TYR A 186 -17.44 -1.81 8.99
CA TYR A 186 -16.75 -0.92 9.93
C TYR A 186 -17.02 0.53 9.53
N GLU A 187 -17.66 1.32 10.42
CA GLU A 187 -18.00 2.73 10.14
C GLU A 187 -18.70 2.93 8.77
N ASP A 188 -19.73 2.13 8.49
CA ASP A 188 -20.47 2.11 7.22
C ASP A 188 -19.66 1.69 5.97
N LYS A 189 -18.46 1.12 6.15
CA LYS A 189 -17.64 0.55 5.07
C LYS A 189 -17.71 -0.97 5.10
N ASN A 190 -17.95 -1.59 3.96
CA ASN A 190 -17.86 -3.04 3.82
C ASN A 190 -16.45 -3.42 3.43
N ILE A 191 -15.84 -4.32 4.21
CA ILE A 191 -14.45 -4.72 4.08
C ILE A 191 -14.40 -6.24 4.09
N SER A 192 -13.73 -6.81 3.09
CA SER A 192 -13.36 -8.22 3.07
C SER A 192 -11.93 -8.38 3.59
N LEU A 193 -11.74 -9.29 4.55
CA LEU A 193 -10.47 -9.55 5.21
C LEU A 193 -10.14 -11.04 5.13
N LEU A 194 -8.94 -11.36 4.65
CA LEU A 194 -8.39 -12.71 4.68
C LEU A 194 -7.27 -12.78 5.71
N TRP A 195 -7.45 -13.61 6.73
CA TRP A 195 -6.50 -13.81 7.80
C TRP A 195 -5.90 -15.21 7.71
N ILE A 196 -4.63 -15.31 7.36
CA ILE A 196 -3.90 -16.57 7.33
C ILE A 196 -3.22 -16.80 8.69
N LEU A 197 -3.35 -17.99 9.25
CA LEU A 197 -2.74 -18.41 10.50
C LEU A 197 -1.80 -19.60 10.24
N ALA A 198 -0.52 -19.42 10.56
CA ALA A 198 0.48 -20.46 10.61
C ALA A 198 0.65 -20.94 12.05
N GLY A 199 0.43 -22.22 12.30
CA GLY A 199 0.59 -22.85 13.61
C GLY A 199 1.60 -24.00 13.55
N SER A 200 2.26 -24.27 14.67
CA SER A 200 3.16 -25.41 14.83
C SER A 200 2.79 -26.19 16.09
N LYS A 201 3.00 -27.52 16.09
CA LYS A 201 2.79 -28.33 17.30
C LYS A 201 3.66 -27.87 18.46
N THR A 202 4.90 -27.46 18.17
CA THR A 202 5.89 -27.04 19.16
C THR A 202 5.76 -25.59 19.56
N ASN A 203 4.82 -24.82 18.98
CA ASN A 203 4.75 -23.36 19.10
C ASN A 203 6.07 -22.66 18.77
N ILE A 204 6.90 -23.27 17.92
CA ILE A 204 8.13 -22.66 17.43
C ILE A 204 8.04 -22.65 15.91
N ILE A 205 8.06 -21.45 15.35
CA ILE A 205 8.10 -21.19 13.90
C ILE A 205 9.34 -20.33 13.64
N GLN A 206 10.19 -20.76 12.71
CA GLN A 206 11.43 -20.08 12.33
C GLN A 206 11.21 -19.23 11.06
N ALA A 207 12.16 -18.35 10.76
CA ALA A 207 12.12 -17.50 9.57
C ALA A 207 11.93 -18.31 8.27
N LYS A 208 12.70 -19.40 8.10
CA LYS A 208 12.59 -20.29 6.94
C LYS A 208 11.19 -20.89 6.76
N ASP A 209 10.48 -21.14 7.86
CA ASP A 209 9.15 -21.72 7.83
C ASP A 209 8.14 -20.67 7.36
N ILE A 210 8.31 -19.42 7.79
CA ILE A 210 7.51 -18.29 7.31
C ILE A 210 7.71 -18.05 5.81
N ASP A 211 8.95 -18.12 5.31
CA ASP A 211 9.21 -17.96 3.87
C ASP A 211 8.45 -19.02 3.05
N LEU A 212 8.47 -20.29 3.48
CA LEU A 212 7.70 -21.37 2.87
C LEU A 212 6.18 -21.14 2.95
N VAL A 213 5.69 -20.62 4.08
CA VAL A 213 4.28 -20.24 4.25
C VAL A 213 3.90 -19.15 3.23
N ILE A 214 4.73 -18.10 3.08
CA ILE A 214 4.47 -17.00 2.14
C ILE A 214 4.40 -17.51 0.70
N GLU A 215 5.36 -18.34 0.27
CA GLU A 215 5.38 -18.93 -1.08
C GLU A 215 4.13 -19.78 -1.34
N THR A 216 3.75 -20.61 -0.36
CA THR A 216 2.57 -21.47 -0.45
C THR A 216 1.30 -20.65 -0.56
N ILE A 217 1.14 -19.62 0.28
CA ILE A 217 -0.03 -18.72 0.24
C ILE A 217 -0.10 -17.98 -1.10
N ARG A 218 1.03 -17.51 -1.64
CA ARG A 218 1.06 -16.85 -2.95
C ARG A 218 0.49 -17.73 -4.06
N GLY A 219 0.79 -19.03 -4.04
CA GLY A 219 0.20 -20.00 -4.96
C GLY A 219 -1.29 -20.24 -4.72
N LEU A 220 -1.73 -20.26 -3.46
CA LEU A 220 -3.12 -20.52 -3.07
C LEU A 220 -4.06 -19.32 -3.28
N LEU A 221 -3.55 -18.09 -3.21
CA LEU A 221 -4.36 -16.88 -3.37
C LEU A 221 -5.03 -16.78 -4.74
N GLY A 222 -4.51 -17.44 -5.77
CA GLY A 222 -5.18 -17.54 -7.07
C GLY A 222 -6.56 -18.22 -7.01
N GLY A 223 -6.85 -18.98 -5.94
CA GLY A 223 -8.16 -19.58 -5.67
C GLY A 223 -9.07 -18.77 -4.75
N TYR A 224 -8.57 -17.71 -4.12
CA TYR A 224 -9.35 -16.85 -3.21
C TYR A 224 -10.04 -15.70 -3.97
N GLY A 225 -11.17 -15.25 -3.42
CA GLY A 225 -11.82 -14.01 -3.84
C GLY A 225 -11.01 -12.77 -3.47
N TYR A 226 -11.47 -11.61 -3.94
CA TYR A 226 -10.87 -10.32 -3.61
C TYR A 226 -11.00 -10.01 -2.12
N CYS A 227 -9.88 -9.60 -1.53
CA CYS A 227 -9.77 -9.20 -0.14
C CYS A 227 -9.13 -7.82 -0.04
N HIS A 228 -9.77 -6.91 0.68
CA HIS A 228 -9.21 -5.58 0.93
C HIS A 228 -7.96 -5.67 1.80
N ILE A 229 -8.00 -6.55 2.80
CA ILE A 229 -6.92 -6.74 3.78
C ILE A 229 -6.53 -8.21 3.79
N ILE A 230 -5.23 -8.49 3.62
CA ILE A 230 -4.66 -9.83 3.77
C ILE A 230 -3.66 -9.80 4.91
N LEU A 231 -3.90 -10.59 5.95
CA LEU A 231 -3.05 -10.70 7.15
C LEU A 231 -2.39 -12.06 7.21
N LEU A 232 -1.16 -12.09 7.71
CA LEU A 232 -0.51 -13.33 8.13
C LEU A 232 -0.25 -13.25 9.63
N SER A 233 -0.73 -14.25 10.36
CA SER A 233 -0.34 -14.48 11.74
C SER A 233 0.39 -15.79 11.89
N TYR A 234 1.29 -15.86 12.85
CA TYR A 234 1.97 -17.10 13.19
C TYR A 234 2.04 -17.29 14.71
N VAL A 235 1.71 -18.50 15.18
CA VAL A 235 1.73 -18.85 16.60
C VAL A 235 3.13 -19.30 16.98
N SER A 236 3.86 -18.48 17.72
CA SER A 236 5.24 -18.79 18.09
C SER A 236 5.65 -18.17 19.42
N ASP A 237 6.41 -18.93 20.20
CA ASP A 237 7.12 -18.48 21.41
C ASP A 237 8.39 -17.69 21.08
N ILE A 238 8.79 -17.67 19.81
CA ILE A 238 9.93 -16.89 19.30
C ILE A 238 9.47 -15.90 18.24
N GLU A 239 9.95 -14.66 18.35
CA GLU A 239 9.72 -13.63 17.32
C GLU A 239 10.65 -13.82 16.14
N VAL A 240 10.09 -13.67 14.93
CA VAL A 240 10.84 -13.71 13.69
C VAL A 240 11.08 -12.25 13.30
N THR A 241 12.33 -11.79 13.46
CA THR A 241 12.67 -10.37 13.36
C THR A 241 12.76 -9.83 11.94
N LYS A 242 12.74 -10.71 10.93
CA LYS A 242 12.78 -10.35 9.50
C LYS A 242 11.78 -11.18 8.73
N ILE A 243 10.66 -10.57 8.35
CA ILE A 243 9.70 -11.11 7.40
C ILE A 243 9.51 -10.04 6.34
N ASN A 244 9.94 -10.32 5.11
CA ASN A 244 9.80 -9.38 4.00
C ASN A 244 8.74 -9.90 3.04
N SER A 245 7.59 -9.25 2.99
CA SER A 245 6.51 -9.63 2.08
C SER A 245 5.71 -8.40 1.68
N ASP A 246 5.53 -8.26 0.37
CA ASP A 246 4.65 -7.31 -0.30
C ASP A 246 3.18 -7.80 -0.35
N LEU A 247 2.96 -9.08 -0.03
CA LEU A 247 1.67 -9.74 -0.15
C LEU A 247 0.69 -9.40 0.97
N PHE A 248 1.20 -9.22 2.18
CA PHE A 248 0.40 -9.05 3.38
C PHE A 248 0.40 -7.60 3.84
N ALA A 249 -0.77 -7.06 4.17
CA ALA A 249 -0.89 -5.74 4.78
C ALA A 249 -0.14 -5.69 6.13
N ARG A 250 -0.14 -6.82 6.86
CA ARG A 250 0.63 -6.98 8.08
C ARG A 250 0.95 -8.44 8.37
N VAL A 251 2.10 -8.65 9.01
CA VAL A 251 2.46 -9.93 9.64
C VAL A 251 2.49 -9.77 11.15
N LEU A 252 1.84 -10.69 11.89
CA LEU A 252 1.59 -10.56 13.31
C LEU A 252 1.96 -11.85 14.06
N ARG A 253 2.83 -11.72 15.06
CA ARG A 253 3.14 -12.83 15.98
C ARG A 253 2.02 -13.00 16.99
N ILE A 254 1.48 -14.21 17.11
CA ILE A 254 0.58 -14.60 18.20
C ILE A 254 1.41 -15.38 19.22
N SER A 255 1.47 -14.88 20.46
CA SER A 255 2.12 -15.59 21.57
C SER A 255 1.31 -16.84 21.95
N SER A 256 1.95 -17.84 22.58
CA SER A 256 1.22 -19.00 23.12
C SER A 256 0.16 -18.60 24.15
N GLY A 257 0.44 -17.57 24.96
CA GLY A 257 -0.52 -17.00 25.90
C GLY A 257 -1.78 -16.47 25.21
N LEU A 258 -1.60 -15.62 24.18
CA LEU A 258 -2.71 -15.10 23.37
C LEU A 258 -3.43 -16.21 22.61
N ALA A 259 -2.72 -17.21 22.09
CA ALA A 259 -3.32 -18.36 21.42
C ALA A 259 -4.22 -19.17 22.37
N ASP A 260 -3.76 -19.43 23.60
CA ASP A 260 -4.56 -20.10 24.63
C ASP A 260 -5.81 -19.26 24.99
N ASP A 261 -5.68 -17.94 25.08
CA ASP A 261 -6.81 -17.05 25.36
C ASP A 261 -7.82 -17.00 24.19
N LEU A 262 -7.35 -17.00 22.95
CA LEU A 262 -8.18 -17.08 21.74
C LEU A 262 -8.93 -18.43 21.66
N ILE A 263 -8.25 -19.54 21.95
CA ILE A 263 -8.91 -20.85 22.09
C ILE A 263 -9.99 -20.74 23.16
N GLY A 264 -9.67 -20.18 24.33
CA GLY A 264 -10.63 -19.94 25.41
C GLY A 264 -11.83 -19.09 24.97
N LEU A 265 -11.65 -18.04 24.18
CA LEU A 265 -12.75 -17.23 23.65
C LEU A 265 -13.68 -18.04 22.75
N SER A 266 -13.14 -19.00 22.00
CA SER A 266 -13.91 -19.82 21.07
C SER A 266 -14.76 -20.90 21.73
N ILE A 267 -14.30 -21.52 22.83
CA ILE A 267 -14.95 -22.69 23.46
C ILE A 267 -15.36 -22.49 24.91
N GLY A 268 -14.75 -21.52 25.61
CA GLY A 268 -14.82 -21.37 27.06
C GLY A 268 -16.14 -20.78 27.56
N ALA A 269 -16.29 -20.80 28.89
CA ALA A 269 -17.49 -20.32 29.56
C ALA A 269 -17.71 -18.80 29.35
N ASN A 270 -18.98 -18.39 29.22
CA ASN A 270 -19.35 -17.00 28.99
C ASN A 270 -18.81 -16.03 30.06
N GLU A 271 -18.73 -16.48 31.31
CA GLU A 271 -18.26 -15.68 32.45
C GLU A 271 -16.76 -15.36 32.39
N ASP A 272 -15.97 -16.20 31.71
CA ASP A 272 -14.52 -16.02 31.57
C ASP A 272 -14.15 -15.09 30.40
N ARG A 273 -15.12 -14.79 29.53
CA ARG A 273 -14.88 -14.02 28.28
C ARG A 273 -14.26 -12.67 28.55
N THR A 274 -14.69 -11.94 29.58
CA THR A 274 -14.12 -10.63 29.91
C THR A 274 -12.63 -10.70 30.22
N VAL A 275 -12.18 -11.76 30.90
CA VAL A 275 -10.77 -11.97 31.24
C VAL A 275 -9.98 -12.36 29.99
N LEU A 276 -10.50 -13.32 29.21
CA LEU A 276 -9.88 -13.81 27.98
C LEU A 276 -9.77 -12.73 26.89
N MET A 277 -10.72 -11.80 26.85
CA MET A 277 -10.73 -10.66 25.91
C MET A 277 -9.58 -9.68 26.14
N GLN A 278 -8.99 -9.61 27.34
CA GLN A 278 -7.96 -8.62 27.66
C GLN A 278 -6.73 -8.73 26.75
N SER A 279 -6.29 -9.96 26.47
CA SER A 279 -5.15 -10.22 25.59
C SER A 279 -5.45 -9.82 24.14
N PHE A 280 -6.67 -10.12 23.65
CA PHE A 280 -7.11 -9.70 22.32
C PHE A 280 -7.19 -8.17 22.17
N GLU A 281 -7.82 -7.50 23.14
CA GLU A 281 -7.96 -6.03 23.16
C GLU A 281 -6.61 -5.31 23.26
N THR A 282 -5.62 -5.94 23.90
CA THR A 282 -4.29 -5.33 24.09
C THR A 282 -3.36 -5.60 22.89
N GLU A 283 -3.35 -6.82 22.37
CA GLU A 283 -2.36 -7.25 21.38
C GLU A 283 -2.86 -7.17 19.93
N VAL A 284 -4.15 -7.39 19.68
CA VAL A 284 -4.70 -7.54 18.32
C VAL A 284 -5.49 -6.31 17.88
N VAL A 285 -6.37 -5.82 18.75
CA VAL A 285 -7.32 -4.76 18.41
C VAL A 285 -6.68 -3.45 17.97
N PRO A 286 -5.60 -2.93 18.60
CA PRO A 286 -4.96 -1.71 18.15
C PRO A 286 -4.42 -1.82 16.72
N LEU A 287 -3.90 -3.00 16.35
CA LEU A 287 -3.40 -3.27 15.01
C LEU A 287 -4.55 -3.38 14.01
N LEU A 288 -5.63 -4.09 14.36
CA LEU A 288 -6.80 -4.22 13.50
C LEU A 288 -7.48 -2.88 13.24
N SER A 289 -7.67 -2.05 14.29
CA SER A 289 -8.24 -0.71 14.17
C SER A 289 -7.39 0.17 13.25
N HIS A 290 -6.07 0.15 13.40
CA HIS A 290 -5.17 0.90 12.50
C HIS A 290 -5.30 0.44 11.05
N LEU A 291 -5.35 -0.87 10.81
CA LEU A 291 -5.46 -1.42 9.45
C LEU A 291 -6.83 -1.14 8.83
N LEU A 292 -7.91 -1.28 9.58
CA LEU A 292 -9.27 -0.94 9.11
C LEU A 292 -9.42 0.56 8.80
N ALA A 293 -8.71 1.43 9.52
CA ALA A 293 -8.70 2.85 9.21
C ALA A 293 -7.84 3.20 7.98
N ARG A 294 -6.67 2.54 7.84
CA ARG A 294 -5.64 2.87 6.85
C ARG A 294 -5.79 2.13 5.52
N GLU A 295 -6.03 0.82 5.56
CA GLU A 295 -5.95 -0.10 4.42
C GLU A 295 -7.29 -0.29 3.70
N THR A 296 -8.27 0.59 3.92
CA THR A 296 -9.53 0.63 3.15
C THR A 296 -9.46 1.60 2.00
N ARG A 297 -8.27 1.86 1.44
CA ARG A 297 -8.12 2.78 0.32
C ARG A 297 -8.52 2.11 -1.00
N ASP A 298 -9.77 1.63 -1.03
CA ASP A 298 -10.40 0.91 -2.11
C ASP A 298 -11.93 1.04 -1.98
N ILE A 299 -12.65 0.44 -2.91
CA ILE A 299 -14.11 0.56 -3.04
C ILE A 299 -14.80 -0.30 -1.98
N THR A 300 -15.18 0.34 -0.88
CA THR A 300 -15.82 -0.31 0.28
C THR A 300 -17.31 0.00 0.42
N LYS A 301 -17.83 0.97 -0.33
CA LYS A 301 -19.24 1.38 -0.32
C LYS A 301 -19.62 2.08 -1.60
N GLN A 302 -20.93 2.22 -1.81
CA GLN A 302 -21.46 2.91 -2.98
C GLN A 302 -21.01 4.39 -2.98
N LEU A 303 -20.50 4.84 -4.12
CA LEU A 303 -19.99 6.20 -4.29
C LEU A 303 -21.14 7.19 -4.50
N SER A 304 -21.02 8.34 -3.86
CA SER A 304 -21.94 9.45 -4.09
C SER A 304 -21.78 10.01 -5.50
N LEU A 305 -22.86 10.50 -6.10
CA LEU A 305 -22.82 11.12 -7.43
C LEU A 305 -21.77 12.25 -7.53
N PRO A 306 -21.61 13.16 -6.53
CA PRO A 306 -20.55 14.15 -6.56
C PRO A 306 -19.13 13.55 -6.49
N ALA A 307 -18.93 12.39 -5.87
CA ALA A 307 -17.65 11.69 -5.89
C ALA A 307 -17.34 11.08 -7.27
N LEU A 308 -18.34 10.53 -7.97
CA LEU A 308 -18.18 10.06 -9.36
C LEU A 308 -17.71 11.20 -10.28
N GLU A 309 -18.26 12.40 -10.12
CA GLU A 309 -17.83 13.58 -10.87
C GLU A 309 -16.43 14.05 -10.48
N ALA A 310 -16.08 13.91 -9.20
CA ALA A 310 -14.71 14.17 -8.72
C ALA A 310 -13.72 13.23 -9.40
N ILE A 311 -14.04 11.93 -9.47
CA ILE A 311 -13.24 10.92 -10.16
C ILE A 311 -13.05 11.28 -11.64
N GLN A 312 -14.14 11.58 -12.35
CA GLN A 312 -14.05 12.04 -13.76
C GLN A 312 -13.11 13.25 -13.90
N THR A 313 -13.22 14.22 -12.98
CA THR A 313 -12.37 15.42 -12.99
C THR A 313 -10.90 15.10 -12.72
N ILE A 314 -10.61 14.22 -11.74
CA ILE A 314 -9.26 13.75 -11.40
C ILE A 314 -8.59 13.13 -12.63
N TYR A 315 -9.30 12.26 -13.35
CA TYR A 315 -8.77 11.60 -14.53
C TYR A 315 -8.57 12.56 -15.70
N ILE A 316 -9.48 13.53 -15.93
CA ILE A 316 -9.28 14.57 -16.95
C ILE A 316 -8.04 15.42 -16.63
N LEU A 317 -7.88 15.84 -15.37
CA LEU A 317 -6.72 16.58 -14.92
C LEU A 317 -5.43 15.78 -15.06
N GLY A 318 -5.48 14.49 -14.71
CA GLY A 318 -4.35 13.56 -14.77
C GLY A 318 -3.78 13.30 -16.16
N ALA A 319 -4.54 13.59 -17.22
CA ALA A 319 -4.03 13.51 -18.58
C ALA A 319 -3.14 14.71 -18.94
N LYS A 320 -3.37 15.86 -18.29
CA LYS A 320 -2.66 17.11 -18.54
C LYS A 320 -1.56 17.38 -17.52
N TYR A 321 -1.77 16.96 -16.28
CA TYR A 321 -0.88 17.19 -15.15
C TYR A 321 -0.53 15.86 -14.51
N GLU A 322 0.73 15.70 -14.10
CA GLU A 322 1.16 14.52 -13.35
C GLU A 322 0.58 14.53 -11.92
N THR A 323 0.61 15.68 -11.26
CA THR A 323 0.08 15.94 -9.91
C THR A 323 -0.75 17.22 -9.87
N PHE A 324 -1.74 17.30 -8.96
CA PHE A 324 -2.57 18.49 -8.78
C PHE A 324 -3.19 18.57 -7.37
N SER A 325 -3.68 19.76 -6.99
CA SER A 325 -4.28 19.99 -5.66
C SER A 325 -5.79 19.73 -5.62
N LYS A 326 -6.34 19.55 -4.41
CA LYS A 326 -7.81 19.52 -4.19
C LYS A 326 -8.50 20.78 -4.72
N GLU A 327 -7.89 21.95 -4.56
CA GLU A 327 -8.48 23.20 -5.02
C GLU A 327 -8.56 23.24 -6.56
N THR A 328 -7.57 22.70 -7.26
CA THR A 328 -7.60 22.54 -8.72
C THR A 328 -8.78 21.66 -9.15
N ILE A 329 -8.98 20.51 -8.48
CA ILE A 329 -10.12 19.63 -8.73
C ILE A 329 -11.45 20.39 -8.55
N ARG A 330 -11.60 21.15 -7.46
CA ARG A 330 -12.83 21.89 -7.17
C ARG A 330 -13.14 22.97 -8.21
N GLN A 331 -12.12 23.69 -8.66
CA GLN A 331 -12.27 24.74 -9.67
C GLN A 331 -12.64 24.14 -11.03
N ILE A 332 -11.92 23.10 -11.46
CA ILE A 332 -12.17 22.46 -12.76
C ILE A 332 -13.50 21.73 -12.74
N ASN A 333 -13.82 20.98 -11.68
CA ASN A 333 -15.12 20.32 -11.54
C ASN A 333 -16.28 21.33 -11.63
N LYS A 334 -16.17 22.49 -10.94
CA LYS A 334 -17.20 23.53 -11.02
C LYS A 334 -17.46 23.98 -12.46
N ARG A 335 -16.39 24.22 -13.23
CA ARG A 335 -16.47 24.68 -14.62
C ARG A 335 -17.00 23.58 -15.54
N LEU A 336 -16.40 22.39 -15.47
CA LEU A 336 -16.70 21.25 -16.31
C LEU A 336 -18.16 20.76 -16.15
N PHE A 337 -18.66 20.74 -14.91
CA PHE A 337 -20.05 20.34 -14.59
C PHE A 337 -21.01 21.53 -14.47
N MET A 338 -20.61 22.73 -14.92
CA MET A 338 -21.42 23.95 -14.98
C MET A 338 -22.13 24.28 -13.63
N ARG A 339 -21.47 24.00 -12.51
CA ARG A 339 -22.04 24.13 -11.17
C ARG A 339 -21.96 25.56 -10.66
N LYS A 340 -22.99 25.99 -9.91
CA LYS A 340 -22.97 27.29 -9.22
C LYS A 340 -21.94 27.33 -8.08
N ALA A 341 -21.80 26.23 -7.34
CA ALA A 341 -20.89 26.10 -6.21
C ALA A 341 -19.75 25.13 -6.50
N LYS A 342 -18.61 25.33 -5.82
CA LYS A 342 -17.48 24.39 -5.86
C LYS A 342 -17.87 23.07 -5.19
N LEU A 343 -17.27 21.97 -5.66
CA LEU A 343 -17.36 20.67 -5.00
C LEU A 343 -16.85 20.78 -3.55
N GLN A 344 -17.50 20.07 -2.63
CA GLN A 344 -17.03 19.98 -1.24
C GLN A 344 -15.88 18.98 -1.13
N ASP A 345 -14.91 19.27 -0.26
CA ASP A 345 -13.70 18.47 -0.08
C ASP A 345 -14.01 17.01 0.29
N LYS A 346 -15.11 16.77 1.04
CA LYS A 346 -15.54 15.43 1.45
C LYS A 346 -15.73 14.46 0.27
N TYR A 347 -16.16 14.95 -0.90
CA TYR A 347 -16.37 14.10 -2.09
C TYR A 347 -15.06 13.79 -2.82
N ILE A 348 -14.06 14.66 -2.70
CA ILE A 348 -12.70 14.40 -3.21
C ILE A 348 -12.03 13.38 -2.29
N THR A 349 -12.16 13.56 -0.97
CA THR A 349 -11.70 12.58 0.02
C THR A 349 -12.37 11.22 -0.20
N GLU A 350 -13.66 11.18 -0.52
CA GLU A 350 -14.36 9.94 -0.86
C GLU A 350 -13.74 9.25 -2.08
N ALA A 351 -13.43 9.98 -3.15
CA ALA A 351 -12.77 9.42 -4.33
C ALA A 351 -11.35 8.89 -4.02
N ILE A 352 -10.57 9.60 -3.20
CA ILE A 352 -9.23 9.18 -2.77
C ILE A 352 -9.31 7.93 -1.91
N GLN A 353 -10.25 7.89 -0.95
CA GLN A 353 -10.51 6.74 -0.08
C GLN A 353 -11.02 5.54 -0.87
N ALA A 354 -11.73 5.74 -1.97
CA ALA A 354 -12.16 4.65 -2.85
C ALA A 354 -11.06 4.13 -3.80
N GLY A 355 -9.82 4.63 -3.67
CA GLY A 355 -8.67 4.14 -4.45
C GLY A 355 -8.51 4.76 -5.84
N PHE A 356 -9.32 5.75 -6.21
CA PHE A 356 -9.24 6.40 -7.53
C PHE A 356 -8.12 7.44 -7.65
N ALA A 357 -7.50 7.81 -6.54
CA ALA A 357 -6.38 8.74 -6.51
C ALA A 357 -5.54 8.58 -5.25
N GLU A 358 -4.23 8.85 -5.35
CA GLU A 358 -3.27 8.97 -4.24
C GLU A 358 -3.16 10.41 -3.79
N GLU A 359 -3.05 10.65 -2.48
CA GLU A 359 -2.79 11.97 -1.92
C GLU A 359 -1.53 11.92 -1.04
N GLU A 360 -0.49 12.63 -1.47
CA GLU A 360 0.77 12.75 -0.74
C GLU A 360 1.14 14.22 -0.62
N ALA A 361 1.36 14.70 0.62
CA ALA A 361 1.69 16.10 0.90
C ALA A 361 0.74 17.13 0.23
N GLY A 362 -0.55 16.78 0.06
CA GLY A 362 -1.57 17.62 -0.57
C GLY A 362 -1.55 17.62 -2.10
N GLN A 363 -0.65 16.84 -2.73
CA GLN A 363 -0.65 16.55 -4.15
C GLN A 363 -1.44 15.28 -4.43
N ILE A 364 -2.23 15.32 -5.50
CA ILE A 364 -3.11 14.23 -5.92
C ILE A 364 -2.66 13.70 -7.27
N THR A 365 -2.56 12.38 -7.37
CA THR A 365 -2.32 11.64 -8.62
C THR A 365 -3.44 10.64 -8.88
N PRO A 366 -3.90 10.45 -10.13
CA PRO A 366 -4.87 9.39 -10.43
C PRO A 366 -4.29 8.01 -10.14
N ALA A 367 -5.12 7.13 -9.57
CA ALA A 367 -4.77 5.74 -9.24
C ALA A 367 -5.93 4.80 -9.56
N ILE A 368 -5.64 3.52 -9.77
CA ILE A 368 -6.67 2.52 -10.09
C ILE A 368 -7.01 1.73 -8.82
N PRO A 369 -8.28 1.66 -8.39
CA PRO A 369 -8.69 0.83 -7.25
C PRO A 369 -8.33 -0.64 -7.48
N LYS A 370 -7.78 -1.32 -6.47
CA LYS A 370 -7.34 -2.73 -6.61
C LYS A 370 -8.53 -3.64 -6.90
N ALA A 371 -9.70 -3.33 -6.33
CA ALA A 371 -10.94 -4.04 -6.60
C ALA A 371 -11.31 -4.03 -8.09
N HIS A 372 -11.12 -2.91 -8.79
CA HIS A 372 -11.36 -2.83 -10.23
C HIS A 372 -10.32 -3.60 -11.04
N ILE A 373 -9.05 -3.61 -10.63
CA ILE A 373 -8.01 -4.43 -11.27
C ILE A 373 -8.42 -5.91 -11.19
N PHE A 374 -8.72 -6.39 -9.99
CA PHE A 374 -9.15 -7.78 -9.76
C PHE A 374 -10.43 -8.14 -10.54
N LEU A 375 -11.43 -7.25 -10.55
CA LEU A 375 -12.67 -7.41 -11.31
C LEU A 375 -12.37 -7.61 -12.80
N LEU A 376 -11.57 -6.71 -13.38
CA LEU A 376 -11.29 -6.71 -14.81
C LEU A 376 -10.45 -7.92 -15.23
N GLU A 377 -9.48 -8.34 -14.42
CA GLU A 377 -8.69 -9.57 -14.63
C GLU A 377 -9.57 -10.82 -14.61
N ASN A 378 -10.55 -10.91 -13.69
CA ASN A 378 -11.47 -12.05 -13.65
C ASN A 378 -12.33 -12.12 -14.92
N LEU A 379 -12.75 -10.98 -15.46
CA LEU A 379 -13.57 -10.90 -16.66
C LEU A 379 -12.79 -11.06 -17.97
N GLU A 380 -11.45 -11.09 -17.95
CA GLU A 380 -10.64 -11.41 -19.14
C GLU A 380 -10.87 -12.85 -19.62
N LYS A 381 -11.24 -13.75 -18.71
CA LYS A 381 -11.57 -15.14 -19.02
C LYS A 381 -12.96 -15.31 -19.67
N GLY A 382 -13.77 -14.25 -19.68
CA GLY A 382 -15.10 -14.22 -20.27
C GLY A 382 -16.20 -13.74 -19.30
N PRO A 383 -17.46 -13.73 -19.75
CA PRO A 383 -18.62 -13.32 -18.94
C PRO A 383 -18.78 -14.16 -17.66
N ILE A 384 -19.11 -13.51 -16.54
CA ILE A 384 -19.38 -14.16 -15.25
C ILE A 384 -20.79 -13.79 -14.78
N GLU A 385 -21.53 -14.75 -14.22
CA GLU A 385 -22.83 -14.48 -13.58
C GLU A 385 -22.69 -13.49 -12.42
N TYR A 386 -23.64 -12.55 -12.30
CA TYR A 386 -23.61 -11.48 -11.31
C TYR A 386 -23.39 -12.02 -9.89
N GLN A 387 -24.17 -13.03 -9.46
CA GLN A 387 -24.05 -13.56 -8.10
C GLN A 387 -22.68 -14.22 -7.85
N LYS A 388 -22.18 -15.02 -8.80
CA LYS A 388 -20.84 -15.63 -8.70
C LYS A 388 -19.74 -14.58 -8.60
N LEU A 389 -19.93 -13.43 -9.24
CA LEU A 389 -18.99 -12.32 -9.18
C LEU A 389 -19.07 -11.57 -7.84
N ILE A 390 -20.27 -11.35 -7.31
CA ILE A 390 -20.47 -10.83 -5.95
C ILE A 390 -19.76 -11.71 -4.92
N ASP A 391 -19.97 -13.03 -4.99
CA ASP A 391 -19.34 -13.98 -4.06
C ASP A 391 -17.80 -13.94 -4.15
N LYS A 392 -17.25 -13.67 -5.33
CA LYS A 392 -15.81 -13.49 -5.54
C LYS A 392 -15.27 -12.14 -5.05
N LEU A 393 -16.08 -11.09 -5.06
CA LEU A 393 -15.66 -9.74 -4.66
C LEU A 393 -15.89 -9.47 -3.16
N GLY A 394 -16.63 -10.35 -2.49
CA GLY A 394 -16.87 -10.28 -1.05
C GLY A 394 -17.88 -9.21 -0.66
N GLY A 395 -17.82 -8.77 0.60
CA GLY A 395 -18.80 -7.87 1.20
C GLY A 395 -18.98 -6.49 0.52
N ALA A 396 -18.04 -6.06 -0.33
CA ALA A 396 -18.15 -4.84 -1.13
C ALA A 396 -18.45 -5.09 -2.63
N GLY A 397 -18.83 -6.32 -2.99
CA GLY A 397 -19.03 -6.72 -4.39
C GLY A 397 -19.99 -5.83 -5.17
N GLU A 398 -21.13 -5.46 -4.57
CA GLU A 398 -22.11 -4.58 -5.23
C GLU A 398 -21.53 -3.18 -5.50
N PRO A 399 -20.99 -2.44 -4.49
CA PRO A 399 -20.27 -1.19 -4.74
C PRO A 399 -19.20 -1.24 -5.85
N ILE A 400 -18.43 -2.33 -5.88
CA ILE A 400 -17.36 -2.53 -6.88
C ILE A 400 -17.95 -2.66 -8.28
N ILE A 401 -18.98 -3.50 -8.45
CA ILE A 401 -19.62 -3.67 -9.76
C ILE A 401 -20.38 -2.41 -10.17
N ASP A 402 -21.11 -1.78 -9.26
CA ASP A 402 -21.87 -0.55 -9.51
C ASP A 402 -20.98 0.56 -10.03
N SER A 403 -19.87 0.83 -9.34
CA SER A 403 -18.92 1.87 -9.78
C SER A 403 -18.24 1.52 -11.11
N ALA A 404 -17.94 0.24 -11.36
CA ALA A 404 -17.44 -0.21 -12.66
C ALA A 404 -18.46 0.01 -13.80
N LEU A 405 -19.75 -0.20 -13.52
CA LEU A 405 -20.84 0.09 -14.46
C LEU A 405 -20.99 1.60 -14.73
N GLN A 406 -20.89 2.44 -13.69
CA GLN A 406 -20.96 3.91 -13.84
C GLN A 406 -19.88 4.47 -14.76
N PHE A 407 -18.71 3.81 -14.83
CA PHE A 407 -17.60 4.20 -15.71
C PHE A 407 -17.52 3.35 -17.00
N HIS A 408 -18.53 2.53 -17.29
CA HIS A 408 -18.58 1.65 -18.46
C HIS A 408 -17.35 0.75 -18.62
N LEU A 409 -16.70 0.38 -17.51
CA LEU A 409 -15.61 -0.60 -17.49
C LEU A 409 -16.13 -2.01 -17.72
N VAL A 410 -17.39 -2.24 -17.32
CA VAL A 410 -18.14 -3.48 -17.51
C VAL A 410 -19.54 -3.15 -18.01
N ASN A 411 -20.24 -4.14 -18.56
CA ASN A 411 -21.64 -4.06 -18.96
C ASN A 411 -22.41 -5.28 -18.46
N ARG A 412 -23.74 -5.12 -18.34
CA ARG A 412 -24.65 -6.19 -17.97
C ARG A 412 -25.31 -6.79 -19.22
N GLU A 413 -25.10 -8.07 -19.44
CA GLU A 413 -25.73 -8.87 -20.50
C GLU A 413 -26.64 -9.92 -19.84
N GLY A 414 -27.90 -9.53 -19.59
CA GLY A 414 -28.83 -10.32 -18.80
C GLY A 414 -28.38 -10.46 -17.34
N GLU A 415 -28.13 -11.69 -16.89
CA GLU A 415 -27.63 -11.99 -15.54
C GLU A 415 -26.09 -12.00 -15.46
N LYS A 416 -25.39 -11.76 -16.56
CA LYS A 416 -23.93 -11.80 -16.62
C LYS A 416 -23.33 -10.40 -16.68
N ILE A 417 -22.15 -10.26 -16.09
CA ILE A 417 -21.29 -9.10 -16.21
C ILE A 417 -20.16 -9.43 -17.20
N VAL A 418 -19.89 -8.49 -18.09
CA VAL A 418 -18.90 -8.62 -19.17
C VAL A 418 -17.98 -7.41 -19.16
N LYS A 419 -16.68 -7.63 -19.36
CA LYS A 419 -15.70 -6.56 -19.53
C LYS A 419 -16.03 -5.78 -20.81
N GLN A 420 -16.19 -4.46 -20.68
CA GLN A 420 -16.47 -3.61 -21.82
C GLN A 420 -15.16 -3.19 -22.50
N LYS A 421 -14.99 -3.55 -23.78
CA LYS A 421 -13.83 -3.10 -24.55
C LYS A 421 -13.95 -1.61 -24.86
N LEU A 422 -12.81 -0.91 -24.81
CA LEU A 422 -12.76 0.52 -25.09
C LEU A 422 -13.28 0.85 -26.49
N VAL A 423 -12.92 0.05 -27.50
CA VAL A 423 -13.34 0.25 -28.90
C VAL A 423 -14.87 0.15 -29.06
N GLU A 424 -15.48 -0.83 -28.39
CA GLU A 424 -16.93 -1.01 -28.41
C GLU A 424 -17.64 0.14 -27.70
N TYR A 425 -17.08 0.65 -26.59
CA TYR A 425 -17.65 1.79 -25.90
C TYR A 425 -17.50 3.08 -26.73
N GLU A 426 -16.31 3.32 -27.30
CA GLU A 426 -16.05 4.44 -28.22
C GLU A 426 -17.03 4.45 -29.38
N SER A 427 -17.35 3.29 -29.96
CA SER A 427 -18.36 3.19 -31.02
C SER A 427 -19.74 3.66 -30.57
N LYS A 428 -20.15 3.38 -29.32
CA LYS A 428 -21.44 3.82 -28.76
C LYS A 428 -21.50 5.34 -28.59
N VAL A 429 -20.40 5.97 -28.16
CA VAL A 429 -20.31 7.42 -27.93
C VAL A 429 -19.75 8.20 -29.13
N SER A 430 -19.50 7.52 -30.26
CA SER A 430 -18.86 8.09 -31.45
C SER A 430 -19.60 9.30 -32.03
N GLY A 431 -20.94 9.31 -31.99
CA GLY A 431 -21.74 10.46 -32.41
C GLY A 431 -21.38 11.72 -31.63
N ILE A 432 -21.35 11.63 -30.29
CA ILE A 432 -20.97 12.74 -29.40
C ILE A 432 -19.53 13.16 -29.65
N LEU A 433 -18.60 12.21 -29.75
CA LEU A 433 -17.18 12.49 -30.02
C LEU A 433 -16.98 13.26 -31.33
N ASN A 434 -17.63 12.82 -32.39
CA ASN A 434 -17.51 13.43 -33.71
C ASN A 434 -18.14 14.83 -33.74
N GLU A 435 -19.29 15.02 -33.09
CA GLU A 435 -19.90 16.35 -32.98
C GLU A 435 -19.04 17.32 -32.17
N LEU A 436 -18.47 16.90 -31.04
CA LEU A 436 -17.55 17.74 -30.26
C LEU A 436 -16.30 18.10 -31.06
N ARG A 437 -15.69 17.13 -31.76
CA ARG A 437 -14.54 17.37 -32.64
C ARG A 437 -14.87 18.40 -33.73
N LYS A 438 -15.96 18.17 -34.46
CA LYS A 438 -16.43 19.08 -35.52
C LYS A 438 -16.72 20.48 -34.99
N THR A 439 -17.36 20.58 -33.84
CA THR A 439 -17.73 21.86 -33.23
C THR A 439 -16.48 22.63 -32.78
N TYR A 440 -15.46 21.93 -32.29
CA TYR A 440 -14.20 22.51 -31.86
C TYR A 440 -13.34 23.04 -33.03
N GLU A 441 -13.64 22.70 -34.29
CA GLU A 441 -12.95 23.29 -35.44
C GLU A 441 -13.22 24.79 -35.59
N ASN A 442 -14.35 25.29 -35.07
CA ASN A 442 -14.72 26.69 -35.14
C ASN A 442 -13.90 27.56 -34.16
N GLU A 443 -13.15 28.53 -34.70
CA GLU A 443 -12.29 29.44 -33.93
C GLU A 443 -13.04 30.27 -32.87
N MET A 444 -14.32 30.61 -33.10
CA MET A 444 -15.13 31.29 -32.07
C MET A 444 -15.42 30.36 -30.89
N VAL A 445 -15.66 29.07 -31.15
CA VAL A 445 -15.88 28.07 -30.12
C VAL A 445 -14.59 27.81 -29.35
N LYS A 446 -13.44 27.65 -30.01
CA LYS A 446 -12.14 27.44 -29.33
C LYS A 446 -11.81 28.52 -28.30
N LYS A 447 -12.15 29.78 -28.60
CA LYS A 447 -11.91 30.93 -27.71
C LYS A 447 -12.97 31.07 -26.60
N SER A 448 -14.07 30.34 -26.69
CA SER A 448 -15.14 30.35 -25.70
C SER A 448 -14.86 29.41 -24.52
N GLU A 449 -15.58 29.60 -23.42
CA GLU A 449 -15.50 28.69 -22.27
C GLU A 449 -15.92 27.24 -22.61
N PRO A 450 -17.01 26.99 -23.37
CA PRO A 450 -17.31 25.65 -23.86
C PRO A 450 -16.21 25.00 -24.71
N GLY A 451 -15.46 25.80 -25.48
CA GLY A 451 -14.29 25.31 -26.22
C GLY A 451 -13.22 24.74 -25.30
N GLN A 452 -12.94 25.41 -24.18
CA GLN A 452 -11.98 24.91 -23.18
C GLN A 452 -12.41 23.58 -22.57
N TRP A 453 -13.72 23.38 -22.35
CA TRP A 453 -14.24 22.11 -21.85
C TRP A 453 -14.06 20.98 -22.86
N ILE A 454 -14.33 21.25 -24.16
CA ILE A 454 -14.08 20.29 -25.24
C ILE A 454 -12.60 19.92 -25.29
N GLU A 455 -11.72 20.92 -25.24
CA GLU A 455 -10.27 20.74 -25.25
C GLU A 455 -9.81 19.83 -24.10
N TRP A 456 -10.28 20.07 -22.88
CA TRP A 456 -9.92 19.24 -21.73
C TRP A 456 -10.41 17.79 -21.89
N LEU A 457 -11.65 17.59 -22.32
CA LEU A 457 -12.25 16.28 -22.45
C LEU A 457 -11.62 15.46 -23.58
N LEU A 458 -11.59 16.02 -24.80
CA LEU A 458 -11.00 15.34 -25.96
C LEU A 458 -9.49 15.18 -25.79
N GLY A 459 -8.80 16.20 -25.30
CA GLY A 459 -7.36 16.14 -25.03
C GLY A 459 -7.01 15.04 -24.02
N ALA A 460 -7.78 14.91 -22.94
CA ALA A 460 -7.57 13.85 -21.96
C ALA A 460 -7.83 12.45 -22.55
N TYR A 461 -8.91 12.30 -23.32
CA TYR A 461 -9.26 11.03 -23.96
C TYR A 461 -8.18 10.57 -24.95
N GLU A 462 -7.76 11.44 -25.87
CA GLU A 462 -6.74 11.11 -26.87
C GLU A 462 -5.38 10.81 -26.23
N THR A 463 -5.02 11.53 -25.17
CA THR A 463 -3.77 11.29 -24.41
C THR A 463 -3.76 9.89 -23.81
N TYR A 464 -4.84 9.49 -23.11
CA TYR A 464 -4.91 8.16 -22.52
C TYR A 464 -5.00 7.05 -23.56
N LYS A 465 -5.72 7.27 -24.66
CA LYS A 465 -5.81 6.33 -25.77
C LYS A 465 -4.43 6.09 -26.40
N LYS A 466 -3.68 7.16 -26.71
CA LYS A 466 -2.33 7.08 -27.28
C LYS A 466 -1.36 6.35 -26.36
N ASN A 467 -1.51 6.51 -25.05
CA ASN A 467 -0.64 5.89 -24.04
C ASN A 467 -1.09 4.47 -23.63
N GLY A 468 -2.10 3.89 -24.28
CA GLY A 468 -2.63 2.55 -23.96
C GLY A 468 -3.31 2.45 -22.58
N ARG A 469 -3.64 3.58 -21.94
CA ARG A 469 -4.26 3.62 -20.60
C ARG A 469 -5.77 3.47 -20.69
N ASN A 470 -6.23 2.30 -21.15
CA ASN A 470 -7.65 2.04 -21.46
C ASN A 470 -8.60 2.30 -20.28
N TYR A 471 -8.19 1.95 -19.06
CA TYR A 471 -8.99 2.20 -17.86
C TYR A 471 -9.27 3.71 -17.66
N HIS A 472 -8.24 4.54 -17.85
CA HIS A 472 -8.38 5.99 -17.71
C HIS A 472 -9.23 6.57 -18.84
N ALA A 473 -9.05 6.07 -20.06
CA ALA A 473 -9.84 6.48 -21.22
C ALA A 473 -11.34 6.18 -21.03
N HIS A 474 -11.71 5.04 -20.41
CA HIS A 474 -13.09 4.73 -20.05
C HIS A 474 -13.71 5.77 -19.12
N ILE A 475 -12.99 6.16 -18.06
CA ILE A 475 -13.48 7.19 -17.12
C ILE A 475 -13.67 8.53 -17.84
N VAL A 476 -12.74 8.93 -18.72
CA VAL A 476 -12.88 10.18 -19.49
C VAL A 476 -14.03 10.08 -20.51
N LEU A 477 -14.23 8.94 -21.17
CA LEU A 477 -15.36 8.73 -22.07
C LEU A 477 -16.70 8.82 -21.36
N SER A 478 -16.82 8.29 -20.14
CA SER A 478 -18.06 8.45 -19.34
C SER A 478 -18.34 9.92 -18.99
N ALA A 479 -17.29 10.73 -18.81
CA ALA A 479 -17.45 12.18 -18.66
C ALA A 479 -17.91 12.84 -19.96
N ILE A 480 -17.36 12.43 -21.11
CA ILE A 480 -17.78 12.91 -22.44
C ILE A 480 -19.23 12.55 -22.74
N GLU A 481 -19.64 11.32 -22.49
CA GLU A 481 -21.02 10.87 -22.70
C GLU A 481 -22.00 11.70 -21.87
N LYS A 482 -21.66 11.96 -20.60
CA LYS A 482 -22.49 12.75 -19.69
C LYS A 482 -22.54 14.23 -20.04
N LEU A 483 -21.40 14.84 -20.39
CA LEU A 483 -21.27 16.29 -20.52
C LEU A 483 -21.40 16.78 -21.96
N GLY A 484 -21.04 15.96 -22.95
CA GLY A 484 -21.03 16.32 -24.37
C GLY A 484 -22.33 16.96 -24.84
N PRO A 485 -23.51 16.36 -24.59
CA PRO A 485 -24.79 16.95 -24.98
C PRO A 485 -25.06 18.33 -24.37
N GLN A 486 -24.64 18.53 -23.11
CA GLN A 486 -24.81 19.82 -22.41
C GLN A 486 -23.88 20.89 -23.00
N ILE A 487 -22.62 20.52 -23.28
CA ILE A 487 -21.63 21.40 -23.89
C ILE A 487 -22.10 21.85 -25.29
N LEU A 488 -22.58 20.91 -26.12
CA LEU A 488 -23.12 21.22 -27.45
C LEU A 488 -24.32 22.18 -27.37
N THR A 489 -25.18 22.02 -26.36
CA THR A 489 -26.31 22.92 -26.12
C THR A 489 -25.84 24.35 -25.79
N GLU A 490 -24.82 24.51 -24.95
CA GLU A 490 -24.25 25.84 -24.65
C GLU A 490 -23.60 26.48 -25.89
N ILE A 491 -22.96 25.69 -26.75
CA ILE A 491 -22.35 26.20 -27.98
C ILE A 491 -23.41 26.68 -28.98
N ASN A 492 -24.55 26.00 -29.06
CA ASN A 492 -25.66 26.44 -29.89
C ASN A 492 -26.21 27.82 -29.45
N LYS A 493 -26.13 28.17 -28.15
CA LYS A 493 -26.50 29.50 -27.65
C LYS A 493 -25.53 30.59 -28.09
N ILE A 494 -24.25 30.25 -28.27
CA ILE A 494 -23.22 31.18 -28.80
C ILE A 494 -23.42 31.42 -30.30
N SER A 495 -23.93 30.41 -31.01
CA SER A 495 -24.08 30.41 -32.47
C SER A 495 -25.41 31.03 -32.96
N LEU A 496 -26.37 31.26 -32.06
CA LEU A 496 -27.61 31.98 -32.36
C LEU A 496 -27.33 33.50 -32.32
N PRO A 497 -27.70 34.28 -33.35
CA PRO A 497 -27.66 35.73 -33.24
C PRO A 497 -28.59 36.15 -32.10
N LEU A 498 -28.07 36.96 -31.17
CA LEU A 498 -28.89 37.80 -30.32
C LEU A 498 -29.80 38.62 -31.25
N VAL A 499 -31.06 38.23 -31.38
CA VAL A 499 -32.08 39.07 -31.99
C VAL A 499 -32.28 40.23 -31.03
N ASP A 500 -31.53 41.30 -31.28
CA ASP A 500 -31.73 42.59 -30.64
C ASP A 500 -33.20 42.98 -30.80
N ARG A 501 -33.89 43.11 -29.65
CA ARG A 501 -35.09 43.94 -29.58
C ARG A 501 -34.64 45.38 -29.83
N ALA A 502 -34.60 45.75 -31.11
CA ALA A 502 -34.47 47.13 -31.54
C ALA A 502 -35.58 47.97 -30.89
N LYS A 503 -35.17 48.83 -29.94
CA LYS A 503 -35.90 50.07 -29.67
C LYS A 503 -35.32 51.13 -30.61
N THR A 504 -36.18 51.56 -31.50
CA THR A 504 -36.05 52.66 -32.46
C THR A 504 -35.71 53.98 -31.77
N GLU A 505 -34.77 54.72 -32.34
CA GLU A 505 -34.65 56.20 -32.45
C GLU A 505 -33.18 56.51 -32.81
N SER A 506 -32.79 57.45 -33.67
CA SER A 506 -33.35 58.19 -34.79
C SER A 506 -32.11 58.71 -35.56
N GLU A 507 -32.28 59.01 -36.85
CA GLU A 507 -31.30 59.46 -37.86
C GLU A 507 -30.32 60.57 -37.39
N ILE A 508 -29.13 60.75 -37.98
CA ILE A 508 -28.92 61.61 -39.18
C ILE A 508 -27.54 61.38 -39.86
N SER A 509 -27.63 61.08 -41.17
CA SER A 509 -26.80 61.41 -42.36
C SER A 509 -25.25 61.25 -42.45
N LYS A 510 -24.89 60.48 -43.49
CA LYS A 510 -23.65 60.37 -44.32
C LYS A 510 -23.28 61.68 -45.07
N PRO A 511 -22.07 61.90 -45.67
CA PRO A 511 -21.49 61.00 -46.70
C PRO A 511 -19.95 60.83 -46.82
N VAL A 512 -19.60 59.80 -47.60
CA VAL A 512 -18.30 59.25 -48.05
C VAL A 512 -17.96 59.86 -49.44
N PRO A 513 -16.69 60.05 -49.90
CA PRO A 513 -15.98 59.00 -50.67
C PRO A 513 -14.43 58.89 -50.61
N LEU A 514 -13.99 57.66 -50.89
CA LEU A 514 -12.67 57.04 -51.23
C LEU A 514 -11.91 57.70 -52.41
N PRO A 515 -10.78 57.18 -52.98
CA PRO A 515 -9.79 56.12 -52.60
C PRO A 515 -8.32 56.61 -52.77
N VAL A 516 -7.30 55.75 -52.60
CA VAL A 516 -6.12 55.53 -53.51
C VAL A 516 -5.18 54.46 -52.88
N SER A 517 -4.95 53.37 -53.61
CA SER A 517 -3.77 52.47 -53.53
C SER A 517 -2.84 52.82 -54.72
N PRO A 518 -1.66 52.20 -55.00
CA PRO A 518 -0.85 51.21 -54.26
C PRO A 518 0.67 51.54 -54.27
N ALA A 519 1.52 50.67 -53.69
CA ALA A 519 2.83 50.30 -54.28
C ALA A 519 3.45 49.11 -53.53
N GLU A 520 3.70 48.04 -54.29
CA GLU A 520 4.49 46.87 -53.92
C GLU A 520 5.98 47.21 -53.84
N THR A 521 6.74 46.51 -53.00
CA THR A 521 8.05 46.00 -53.44
C THR A 521 8.43 44.71 -52.71
N THR A 522 8.62 43.71 -53.55
CA THR A 522 9.16 42.36 -53.39
C THR A 522 10.47 42.31 -52.59
N THR A 523 10.62 41.32 -51.72
CA THR A 523 11.87 40.52 -51.57
C THR A 523 11.56 39.23 -50.80
N LEU A 524 11.68 38.10 -51.51
CA LEU A 524 11.85 36.74 -50.98
C LEU A 524 13.36 36.37 -51.17
N PRO A 525 13.86 35.27 -50.59
CA PRO A 525 14.21 35.06 -49.18
C PRO A 525 15.74 34.88 -49.02
N ALA A 526 16.32 35.32 -47.91
CA ALA A 526 17.68 34.88 -47.57
C ALA A 526 17.61 33.46 -47.00
N SER A 527 18.10 32.50 -47.80
CA SER A 527 18.42 31.14 -47.45
C SER A 527 19.27 31.06 -46.17
N VAL A 528 18.68 30.51 -45.12
CA VAL A 528 19.41 30.06 -43.92
C VAL A 528 20.08 28.73 -44.28
N PRO A 529 21.34 28.48 -43.88
CA PRO A 529 22.03 27.25 -44.21
C PRO A 529 21.28 26.07 -43.60
N SER A 530 20.95 25.11 -44.45
CA SER A 530 20.61 23.75 -44.05
C SER A 530 21.80 23.16 -43.29
N HIS A 531 21.81 23.28 -41.97
CA HIS A 531 22.50 22.30 -41.14
C HIS A 531 21.73 21.00 -41.30
N GLU A 532 22.33 20.09 -42.06
CA GLU A 532 22.03 18.66 -41.97
C GLU A 532 22.01 18.30 -40.48
N TYR A 533 20.83 18.04 -39.95
CA TYR A 533 20.68 17.37 -38.66
C TYR A 533 21.26 15.97 -38.85
N GLU A 534 22.53 15.77 -38.51
CA GLU A 534 22.98 14.45 -38.12
C GLU A 534 22.09 14.02 -36.94
N PRO A 535 21.48 12.83 -36.98
CA PRO A 535 20.70 12.33 -35.86
C PRO A 535 21.61 12.32 -34.62
N SER A 536 21.16 12.97 -33.54
CA SER A 536 21.84 12.94 -32.25
C SER A 536 22.10 11.48 -31.89
N ARG A 537 23.37 11.14 -31.66
CA ARG A 537 23.73 9.76 -31.33
C ARG A 537 23.26 9.48 -29.91
N GLU A 538 22.36 8.52 -29.74
CA GLU A 538 21.92 8.09 -28.41
C GLU A 538 23.09 7.48 -27.63
N VAL A 539 23.15 7.77 -26.32
CA VAL A 539 24.18 7.21 -25.45
C VAL A 539 23.77 5.80 -25.03
N THR A 540 24.44 4.80 -25.58
CA THR A 540 24.26 3.38 -25.20
C THR A 540 25.22 2.96 -24.08
N GLU A 541 24.93 1.83 -23.42
CA GLU A 541 25.80 1.23 -22.39
C GLU A 541 27.23 1.02 -22.92
N GLU A 542 27.38 0.58 -24.17
CA GLU A 542 28.67 0.34 -24.82
C GLU A 542 29.48 1.63 -25.00
N VAL A 543 28.83 2.74 -25.31
CA VAL A 543 29.48 4.05 -25.50
C VAL A 543 30.07 4.56 -24.18
N ILE A 544 29.35 4.37 -23.07
CA ILE A 544 29.83 4.75 -21.73
C ILE A 544 30.99 3.85 -21.28
N LEU A 545 30.86 2.53 -21.46
CA LEU A 545 31.93 1.59 -21.11
C LEU A 545 33.21 1.83 -21.91
N GLN A 546 33.09 2.14 -23.21
CA GLN A 546 34.23 2.47 -24.05
C GLN A 546 34.86 3.82 -23.65
N THR A 547 34.05 4.79 -23.25
CA THR A 547 34.52 6.10 -22.79
C THR A 547 35.32 5.97 -21.49
N VAL A 548 34.82 5.22 -20.50
CA VAL A 548 35.54 4.96 -19.24
C VAL A 548 36.84 4.17 -19.49
N ARG A 549 36.83 3.20 -20.41
CA ARG A 549 38.06 2.48 -20.80
C ARG A 549 39.10 3.39 -21.47
N THR A 550 38.65 4.40 -22.20
CA THR A 550 39.52 5.33 -22.93
C THR A 550 40.11 6.40 -22.01
N LEU A 551 39.33 6.87 -21.03
CA LEU A 551 39.72 7.99 -20.17
C LEU A 551 40.30 7.55 -18.80
N GLY A 552 40.12 6.29 -18.40
CA GLY A 552 40.55 5.81 -17.09
C GLY A 552 39.57 6.19 -15.97
N PRO A 553 40.02 6.34 -14.71
CA PRO A 553 39.18 6.83 -13.62
C PRO A 553 38.66 8.23 -13.94
N VAL A 554 37.35 8.37 -14.09
CA VAL A 554 36.68 9.61 -14.49
C VAL A 554 35.38 9.82 -13.73
N THR A 555 35.03 11.09 -13.54
CA THR A 555 33.77 11.50 -12.96
C THR A 555 32.65 11.47 -14.00
N ILE A 556 31.40 11.41 -13.53
CA ILE A 556 30.22 11.45 -14.42
C ILE A 556 30.19 12.75 -15.24
N GLN A 557 30.59 13.88 -14.66
CA GLN A 557 30.65 15.17 -15.37
C GLN A 557 31.70 15.17 -16.49
N GLU A 558 32.82 14.47 -16.32
CA GLU A 558 33.85 14.34 -17.37
C GLU A 558 33.38 13.44 -18.52
N ILE A 559 32.64 12.37 -18.22
CA ILE A 559 31.97 11.53 -19.23
C ILE A 559 30.94 12.36 -20.01
N GLU A 560 30.15 13.18 -19.31
CA GLU A 560 29.13 14.04 -19.91
C GLU A 560 29.76 15.07 -20.86
N SER A 561 30.83 15.72 -20.42
CA SER A 561 31.58 16.68 -21.22
C SER A 561 32.26 16.04 -22.44
N TYR A 562 32.81 14.84 -22.28
CA TYR A 562 33.45 14.10 -23.37
C TYR A 562 32.46 13.65 -24.46
N LEU A 563 31.30 13.17 -24.06
CA LEU A 563 30.26 12.68 -24.98
C LEU A 563 29.50 13.82 -25.66
N THR A 564 29.22 14.91 -24.94
CA THR A 564 28.59 16.12 -25.52
C THR A 564 29.47 16.74 -26.60
N LYS A 565 30.80 16.80 -26.40
CA LYS A 565 31.77 17.26 -27.43
C LYS A 565 31.80 16.37 -28.68
N ARG A 566 31.25 15.16 -28.62
CA ARG A 566 31.17 14.19 -29.71
C ARG A 566 29.76 14.03 -30.29
N GLY A 567 28.82 14.91 -29.93
CA GLY A 567 27.48 14.95 -30.49
C GLY A 567 26.48 13.96 -29.90
N TYR A 568 26.72 13.46 -28.68
CA TYR A 568 25.78 12.60 -27.95
C TYR A 568 24.86 13.42 -27.02
N GLU A 569 23.58 13.05 -26.89
CA GLU A 569 22.58 13.73 -26.03
C GLU A 569 22.65 13.34 -24.54
N ALA A 570 22.19 14.25 -23.68
CA ALA A 570 22.60 14.40 -22.27
C ALA A 570 21.58 13.87 -21.23
N ASP A 571 21.42 12.55 -21.15
CA ASP A 571 21.11 11.90 -19.87
C ASP A 571 21.95 10.62 -19.68
N ILE A 572 23.21 10.82 -19.29
CA ILE A 572 24.14 9.72 -19.05
C ILE A 572 24.10 9.21 -17.60
N LYS A 573 23.46 9.95 -16.69
CA LYS A 573 23.49 9.69 -15.24
C LYS A 573 22.74 8.41 -14.92
N SER A 574 21.55 8.25 -15.48
CA SER A 574 20.73 7.04 -15.33
C SER A 574 21.48 5.79 -15.84
N THR A 575 22.11 5.89 -16.99
CA THR A 575 22.88 4.79 -17.59
C THR A 575 24.16 4.45 -16.82
N VAL A 576 24.93 5.44 -16.34
CA VAL A 576 26.11 5.21 -15.48
C VAL A 576 25.71 4.54 -14.16
N ILE A 577 24.64 5.02 -13.52
CA ILE A 577 24.12 4.43 -12.28
C ILE A 577 23.66 2.99 -12.51
N GLY A 578 22.98 2.71 -13.62
CA GLY A 578 22.59 1.36 -14.03
C GLY A 578 23.80 0.42 -14.21
N LEU A 579 24.89 0.92 -14.80
CA LEU A 579 26.13 0.15 -14.99
C LEU A 579 26.89 -0.11 -13.67
N LEU A 580 26.82 0.82 -12.71
CA LEU A 580 27.35 0.62 -11.35
C LEU A 580 26.56 -0.44 -10.58
N LEU A 581 25.22 -0.37 -10.62
CA LEU A 581 24.34 -1.33 -9.93
C LEU A 581 24.47 -2.76 -10.51
N ARG A 582 24.76 -2.88 -11.80
CA ARG A 582 25.04 -4.17 -12.47
C ARG A 582 26.50 -4.62 -12.32
N GLY A 583 27.33 -3.90 -11.58
CA GLY A 583 28.74 -4.23 -11.33
C GLY A 583 29.66 -4.13 -12.56
N LYS A 584 29.22 -3.48 -13.65
CA LYS A 584 30.01 -3.29 -14.87
C LYS A 584 30.96 -2.09 -14.78
N LEU A 585 30.68 -1.14 -13.88
CA LEU A 585 31.57 -0.04 -13.47
C LEU A 585 31.83 -0.14 -11.96
N LYS A 586 32.98 0.34 -11.49
CA LYS A 586 33.34 0.38 -10.06
C LYS A 586 33.58 1.82 -9.63
N VAL A 587 33.10 2.18 -8.44
CA VAL A 587 33.42 3.47 -7.81
C VAL A 587 34.74 3.32 -7.07
N THR A 588 35.66 4.23 -7.33
CA THR A 588 36.91 4.38 -6.56
C THR A 588 36.82 5.67 -5.76
N PHE A 589 37.12 5.62 -4.46
CA PHE A 589 37.28 6.82 -3.65
C PHE A 589 38.66 7.42 -3.96
N VAL A 590 38.68 8.70 -4.33
CA VAL A 590 39.93 9.46 -4.45
C VAL A 590 40.25 9.98 -3.06
N GLU A 591 41.45 9.68 -2.55
CA GLU A 591 41.98 10.21 -1.28
C GLU A 591 42.16 11.73 -1.31
#